data_AF-A0A0Q7I4H4-F1
#
_entry.id   AF-A0A0Q7I4H4-F1
#
_cell.length_a   1.000
_cell.length_b   1.000
_cell.length_c   1.000
_cell.angle_alpha   90.00
_cell.angle_beta   90.00
_cell.angle_gamma   90.00
#
_symmetry.space_group_name_H-M   'P 1'
#
loop_
_entity.id
_entity.type
_entity.pdbx_description
1 polymer ?
#
loop_
_entity_poly.entity_id
_entity_poly.type
_entity_poly.pdbx_seq_one_letter_code
_entity_poly.pdbx_strand_id
1 'polypeptide(L)'
;MLDRALDAAIATFEAARPHLGPSEMGVDVAAYRDALTLQRFASAHWGGAVKVDIAIRETRTGSCARFAAFMRIPPENGTVRLVLCPQFFSDGADDLRTLTLLHEMVHAVAGPDECQAMAFAARVEQAAMGRFTPVDAYWQANGCTGSGYALP
;
A
#
# COMPACT_ATOMS: atom_id res chain seq x y z
N MET A 1 0.25 10.70 -14.61
CA MET A 1 0.41 10.99 -13.17
C MET A 1 0.44 9.69 -12.39
N LEU A 2 -0.56 8.82 -12.55
CA LEU A 2 -0.56 7.47 -11.99
C LEU A 2 0.73 6.70 -12.27
N ASP A 3 1.16 6.63 -13.54
CA ASP A 3 2.39 5.90 -13.91
C ASP A 3 3.61 6.41 -13.12
N ARG A 4 3.77 7.73 -12.99
CA ARG A 4 4.85 8.33 -12.18
C ARG A 4 4.77 7.95 -10.70
N ALA A 5 3.56 7.86 -10.14
CA ALA A 5 3.37 7.45 -8.75
C ALA A 5 3.68 5.95 -8.55
N LEU A 6 3.27 5.11 -9.51
CA LEU A 6 3.62 3.68 -9.52
C LEU A 6 5.13 3.48 -9.67
N ASP A 7 5.77 4.17 -10.63
CA ASP A 7 7.22 4.12 -10.83
C ASP A 7 7.97 4.56 -9.58
N ALA A 8 7.50 5.61 -8.90
CA ALA A 8 8.07 6.08 -7.65
C ALA A 8 7.91 5.04 -6.52
N ALA A 9 6.71 4.46 -6.35
CA ALA A 9 6.49 3.41 -5.36
C ALA A 9 7.35 2.16 -5.63
N ILE A 10 7.46 1.74 -6.89
CA ILE A 10 8.34 0.65 -7.32
C ILE A 10 9.79 0.99 -6.99
N ALA A 11 10.28 2.16 -7.38
CA ALA A 11 11.66 2.57 -7.14
C ALA A 11 11.99 2.63 -5.64
N THR A 12 11.09 3.20 -4.82
CA THR A 12 11.25 3.24 -3.36
C THR A 12 11.30 1.83 -2.77
N PHE A 13 10.39 0.94 -3.17
CA PHE A 13 10.40 -0.44 -2.68
C PHE A 13 11.67 -1.20 -3.12
N GLU A 14 12.09 -1.07 -4.37
CA GLU A 14 13.31 -1.73 -4.88
C GLU A 14 14.57 -1.24 -4.16
N ALA A 15 14.64 0.05 -3.81
CA ALA A 15 15.72 0.61 -3.01
C ALA A 15 15.71 0.08 -1.56
N ALA A 16 14.53 -0.14 -0.98
CA ALA A 16 14.39 -0.73 0.36
C ALA A 16 14.73 -2.23 0.40
N ARG A 17 14.47 -2.96 -0.69
CA ARG A 17 14.50 -4.43 -0.75
C ARG A 17 15.75 -5.10 -0.15
N PRO A 18 16.99 -4.60 -0.36
CA PRO A 18 18.18 -5.20 0.26
C PRO A 18 18.17 -5.19 1.80
N HIS A 19 17.32 -4.39 2.42
CA HIS A 19 17.19 -4.22 3.86
C HIS A 19 15.95 -4.91 4.45
N LEU A 20 15.18 -5.62 3.62
CA LEU A 20 13.97 -6.36 4.02
C LEU A 20 14.25 -7.86 4.08
N GLY A 21 13.63 -8.55 5.04
CA GLY A 21 13.62 -10.01 5.08
C GLY A 21 12.74 -10.63 3.99
N PRO A 22 12.66 -11.97 3.88
CA PRO A 22 11.70 -12.63 3.00
C PRO A 22 10.24 -12.36 3.40
N SER A 23 10.01 -12.13 4.70
CA SER A 23 8.79 -11.55 5.24
C SER A 23 9.14 -10.42 6.19
N GLU A 24 8.36 -9.35 6.13
CA GLU A 24 8.50 -8.18 7.02
C GLU A 24 7.12 -7.86 7.58
N MET A 25 6.99 -7.84 8.91
CA MET A 25 5.71 -7.58 9.60
C MET A 25 4.54 -8.47 9.13
N GLY A 26 4.81 -9.69 8.67
CA GLY A 26 3.78 -10.61 8.14
C GLY A 26 3.41 -10.38 6.67
N VAL A 27 4.04 -9.43 5.99
CA VAL A 27 3.94 -9.23 4.54
C VAL A 27 4.99 -10.09 3.85
N ASP A 28 4.58 -10.87 2.85
CA ASP A 28 5.51 -11.59 1.96
C ASP A 28 6.13 -10.58 0.98
N VAL A 29 7.44 -10.38 1.06
CA VAL A 29 8.16 -9.35 0.31
C VAL A 29 8.23 -9.68 -1.19
N ALA A 30 8.27 -10.96 -1.57
CA ALA A 30 8.26 -11.35 -2.97
C ALA A 30 6.86 -11.18 -3.57
N ALA A 31 5.82 -11.60 -2.86
CA ALA A 31 4.44 -11.39 -3.28
C ALA A 31 4.09 -9.90 -3.38
N TYR A 32 4.53 -9.09 -2.43
CA TYR A 32 4.38 -7.63 -2.46
C TYR A 32 5.06 -7.00 -3.67
N ARG A 33 6.31 -7.41 -3.95
CA ARG A 33 7.02 -6.96 -5.14
C ARG A 33 6.24 -7.26 -6.42
N ASP A 34 5.77 -8.49 -6.57
CA ASP A 34 5.04 -8.93 -7.75
C ASP A 34 3.67 -8.23 -7.86
N ALA A 35 2.99 -8.00 -6.73
CA ALA A 35 1.76 -7.20 -6.68
C ALA A 35 2.01 -5.77 -7.19
N LEU A 36 3.08 -5.12 -6.71
CA LEU A 36 3.40 -3.74 -7.05
C LEU A 36 3.92 -3.57 -8.49
N THR A 37 4.75 -4.50 -8.97
CA THR A 37 5.44 -4.39 -10.29
C THR A 37 4.70 -5.09 -11.43
N LEU A 38 4.10 -6.25 -11.18
CA LEU A 38 3.45 -7.08 -12.19
C LEU A 38 1.92 -7.05 -12.09
N GLN A 39 1.38 -6.47 -11.01
CA GLN A 39 -0.06 -6.46 -10.71
C GLN A 39 -0.65 -7.87 -10.66
N ARG A 40 0.19 -8.87 -10.38
CA ARG A 40 -0.20 -10.27 -10.21
C ARG A 40 0.83 -10.99 -9.38
N PHE A 41 0.37 -11.77 -8.41
CA PHE A 41 1.23 -12.48 -7.46
C PHE A 41 0.58 -13.79 -7.00
N ALA A 42 1.39 -14.69 -6.45
CA ALA A 42 0.88 -15.83 -5.69
C ALA A 42 0.65 -15.39 -4.24
N SER A 43 -0.54 -15.66 -3.70
CA SER A 43 -0.91 -15.29 -2.34
C SER A 43 -1.15 -16.53 -1.49
N ALA A 44 -0.35 -16.68 -0.43
CA ALA A 44 -0.64 -17.63 0.64
C ALA A 44 -1.85 -17.20 1.47
N HIS A 45 -2.03 -15.88 1.69
CA HIS A 45 -3.13 -15.31 2.46
C HIS A 45 -4.49 -15.59 1.81
N TRP A 46 -4.61 -15.37 0.50
CA TRP A 46 -5.87 -15.56 -0.25
C TRP A 46 -6.00 -16.95 -0.89
N GLY A 47 -4.97 -17.79 -0.83
CA GLY A 47 -5.02 -19.17 -1.32
C GLY A 47 -5.03 -19.29 -2.85
N GLY A 48 -4.10 -18.65 -3.54
CA GLY A 48 -3.96 -18.79 -5.01
C GLY A 48 -3.31 -17.60 -5.69
N ALA A 49 -3.42 -17.56 -7.02
CA ALA A 49 -2.98 -16.40 -7.80
C ALA A 49 -3.98 -15.24 -7.64
N VAL A 50 -3.47 -14.05 -7.36
CA VAL A 50 -4.26 -12.82 -7.24
C VAL A 50 -3.76 -11.80 -8.26
N LYS A 51 -4.70 -11.12 -8.90
CA LYS A 51 -4.45 -9.96 -9.78
C LYS A 51 -4.86 -8.68 -9.05
N VAL A 52 -4.09 -7.62 -9.22
CA VAL A 52 -4.47 -6.26 -8.83
C VAL A 52 -5.08 -5.57 -10.05
N ASP A 53 -6.31 -5.10 -9.92
CA ASP A 53 -6.99 -4.27 -10.91
C ASP A 53 -7.04 -2.83 -10.42
N ILE A 54 -6.56 -1.88 -11.23
CA ILE A 54 -6.57 -0.46 -10.85
C ILE A 54 -7.78 0.20 -11.49
N ALA A 55 -8.66 0.75 -10.66
CA ALA A 55 -9.86 1.46 -11.09
C ALA A 55 -9.81 2.92 -10.62
N ILE A 56 -9.97 3.85 -11.55
CA ILE A 56 -10.06 5.28 -11.24
C ILE A 56 -11.53 5.66 -11.05
N ARG A 57 -11.80 6.56 -10.10
CA ARG A 57 -13.11 7.16 -9.87
C ARG A 57 -13.06 8.65 -10.15
N GLU A 58 -14.03 9.10 -10.94
CA GLU A 58 -14.18 10.51 -11.31
C GLU A 58 -14.91 11.35 -10.25
N THR A 59 -15.65 10.70 -9.33
CA THR A 59 -16.50 11.40 -8.35
C THR A 59 -16.15 11.07 -6.91
N ARG A 60 -16.28 12.07 -6.03
CA ARG A 60 -16.05 11.97 -4.58
C ARG A 60 -17.28 11.41 -3.85
N THR A 61 -17.76 10.25 -4.27
CA THR A 61 -18.93 9.58 -3.69
C THR A 61 -18.54 8.28 -2.99
N GLY A 62 -19.37 7.81 -2.05
CA GLY A 62 -19.08 6.61 -1.25
C GLY A 62 -17.75 6.72 -0.50
N SER A 63 -16.93 5.67 -0.55
CA SER A 63 -15.60 5.65 0.07
C SER A 63 -14.67 6.76 -0.46
N CYS A 64 -14.83 7.18 -1.72
CA CYS A 64 -14.06 8.28 -2.30
C CYS A 64 -14.43 9.66 -1.74
N ALA A 65 -15.44 9.78 -0.88
CA ALA A 65 -15.66 11.00 -0.11
C ALA A 65 -14.57 11.18 0.97
N ARG A 66 -13.97 10.09 1.45
CA ARG A 66 -13.08 10.06 2.62
C ARG A 66 -11.63 9.71 2.31
N PHE A 67 -11.40 8.85 1.31
CA PHE A 67 -10.07 8.31 1.03
C PHE A 67 -9.51 8.81 -0.30
N ALA A 68 -8.17 8.83 -0.40
CA ALA A 68 -7.46 9.09 -1.65
C ALA A 68 -7.37 7.81 -2.50
N ALA A 69 -7.14 6.67 -1.87
CA ALA A 69 -7.28 5.36 -2.48
C ALA A 69 -7.84 4.37 -1.45
N PHE A 70 -8.26 3.19 -1.91
CA PHE A 70 -8.55 2.06 -1.04
C PHE A 70 -8.52 0.75 -1.83
N MET A 71 -8.15 -0.34 -1.18
CA MET A 71 -8.26 -1.69 -1.72
C MET A 71 -9.64 -2.28 -1.45
N ARG A 72 -10.25 -2.89 -2.47
CA ARG A 72 -11.39 -3.79 -2.29
C ARG A 72 -10.90 -5.20 -2.06
N ILE A 73 -11.07 -5.66 -0.83
CA ILE A 73 -10.76 -7.01 -0.36
C ILE A 73 -12.00 -7.62 0.34
N PRO A 74 -12.12 -8.96 0.42
CA PRO A 74 -11.21 -9.97 -0.16
C PRO A 74 -11.25 -10.00 -1.70
N PRO A 75 -10.34 -10.73 -2.37
CA PRO A 75 -10.36 -10.85 -3.83
C PRO A 75 -11.69 -11.43 -4.35
N GLU A 76 -12.24 -10.83 -5.39
CA GLU A 76 -13.41 -11.34 -6.12
C GLU A 76 -12.91 -12.02 -7.41
N ASN A 77 -13.16 -13.32 -7.58
CA ASN A 77 -12.66 -14.10 -8.72
C ASN A 77 -11.14 -13.95 -8.94
N GLY A 78 -10.37 -14.00 -7.85
CA GLY A 78 -8.90 -13.85 -7.88
C GLY A 78 -8.42 -12.44 -8.19
N THR A 79 -9.28 -11.43 -8.10
CA THR A 79 -8.91 -10.03 -8.35
C THR A 79 -9.20 -9.17 -7.13
N VAL A 80 -8.19 -8.45 -6.64
CA VAL A 80 -8.37 -7.32 -5.72
C VAL A 80 -8.36 -6.03 -6.53
N ARG A 81 -9.17 -5.05 -6.13
CA ARG A 81 -9.28 -3.79 -6.87
C ARG A 81 -8.73 -2.63 -6.06
N LEU A 82 -7.64 -2.04 -6.52
CA LEU A 82 -7.16 -0.74 -6.05
C LEU A 82 -8.05 0.33 -6.66
N VAL A 83 -8.81 1.05 -5.84
CA VAL A 83 -9.61 2.18 -6.28
C VAL A 83 -8.85 3.47 -5.99
N LEU A 84 -8.59 4.26 -7.03
CA LEU A 84 -8.00 5.59 -6.91
C LEU A 84 -9.10 6.65 -7.01
N CYS A 85 -9.23 7.45 -5.97
CA CYS A 85 -10.24 8.51 -5.86
C CYS A 85 -9.70 9.85 -6.37
N PRO A 86 -10.56 10.84 -6.67
CA PRO A 86 -10.13 12.13 -7.20
C PRO A 86 -9.04 12.82 -6.36
N GLN A 87 -9.10 12.67 -5.03
CA GLN A 87 -8.13 13.25 -4.10
C GLN A 87 -6.71 12.73 -4.31
N PHE A 88 -6.54 11.49 -4.79
CA PHE A 88 -5.23 10.95 -5.16
C PHE A 88 -4.55 11.80 -6.23
N PHE A 89 -5.31 12.47 -7.09
CA PHE A 89 -4.78 13.24 -8.21
C PHE A 89 -4.57 14.73 -7.89
N SER A 90 -4.86 15.17 -6.66
CA SER A 90 -4.72 16.58 -6.23
C SER A 90 -3.25 17.06 -6.29
N ASP A 91 -3.02 18.30 -6.72
CA ASP A 91 -1.68 18.86 -6.79
C ASP A 91 -0.97 18.89 -5.42
N GLY A 92 0.36 18.71 -5.43
CA GLY A 92 1.21 18.77 -4.22
C GLY A 92 1.21 17.50 -3.36
N ALA A 93 0.51 16.43 -3.76
CA ALA A 93 0.42 15.18 -3.01
C ALA A 93 1.43 14.11 -3.45
N ASP A 94 2.57 14.45 -4.07
CA ASP A 94 3.46 13.48 -4.73
C ASP A 94 3.99 12.41 -3.76
N ASP A 95 4.61 12.81 -2.64
CA ASP A 95 5.09 11.88 -1.61
C ASP A 95 3.93 11.08 -0.97
N LEU A 96 2.79 11.74 -0.76
CA LEU A 96 1.59 11.10 -0.25
C LEU A 96 1.04 10.03 -1.20
N ARG A 97 1.18 10.20 -2.53
CA ARG A 97 0.75 9.19 -3.51
C ARG A 97 1.63 7.96 -3.44
N THR A 98 2.94 8.13 -3.32
CA THR A 98 3.88 7.02 -3.15
C THR A 98 3.55 6.24 -1.88
N LEU A 99 3.44 6.91 -0.73
CA LEU A 99 3.04 6.27 0.52
C LEU A 99 1.68 5.55 0.37
N THR A 100 0.69 6.21 -0.24
CA THR A 100 -0.64 5.63 -0.45
C THR A 100 -0.56 4.34 -1.25
N LEU A 101 0.19 4.31 -2.36
CA LEU A 101 0.35 3.10 -3.15
C LEU A 101 1.09 2.00 -2.38
N LEU A 102 2.14 2.36 -1.64
CA LEU A 102 2.87 1.41 -0.82
C LEU A 102 1.96 0.76 0.24
N HIS A 103 1.15 1.57 0.92
CA HIS A 103 0.19 1.16 1.92
C HIS A 103 -0.90 0.24 1.34
N GLU A 104 -1.58 0.68 0.27
CA GLU A 104 -2.68 -0.09 -0.32
C GLU A 104 -2.22 -1.44 -0.89
N MET A 105 -0.99 -1.54 -1.39
CA MET A 105 -0.44 -2.83 -1.83
C MET A 105 -0.25 -3.81 -0.67
N VAL A 106 -0.08 -3.35 0.57
CA VAL A 106 -0.06 -4.26 1.73
C VAL A 106 -1.42 -4.90 1.88
N HIS A 107 -2.51 -4.15 1.72
CA HIS A 107 -3.85 -4.72 1.79
C HIS A 107 -4.13 -5.78 0.72
N ALA A 108 -3.60 -5.59 -0.49
CA ALA A 108 -3.67 -6.61 -1.52
C ALA A 108 -3.01 -7.92 -1.08
N VAL A 109 -1.87 -7.86 -0.38
CA VAL A 109 -1.05 -9.05 -0.07
C VAL A 109 -1.38 -9.68 1.28
N ALA A 110 -1.60 -8.87 2.31
CA ALA A 110 -1.62 -9.29 3.71
C ALA A 110 -2.97 -9.09 4.42
N GLY A 111 -3.93 -8.40 3.79
CA GLY A 111 -5.29 -8.24 4.33
C GLY A 111 -5.57 -6.88 4.97
N PRO A 112 -6.64 -6.74 5.78
CA PRO A 112 -7.24 -5.45 6.13
C PRO A 112 -6.56 -4.68 7.28
N ASP A 113 -5.41 -5.12 7.79
CA ASP A 113 -4.81 -4.51 8.98
C ASP A 113 -4.12 -3.17 8.64
N GLU A 114 -4.76 -2.07 9.04
CA GLU A 114 -4.30 -0.70 8.79
C GLU A 114 -2.95 -0.38 9.44
N CYS A 115 -2.71 -0.93 10.64
CA CYS A 115 -1.49 -0.69 11.38
C CYS A 115 -0.32 -1.46 10.77
N GLN A 116 -0.57 -2.69 10.31
CA GLN A 116 0.39 -3.47 9.52
C GLN A 116 0.76 -2.73 8.23
N ALA A 117 -0.25 -2.29 7.47
CA ALA A 117 -0.05 -1.62 6.19
C ALA A 117 0.76 -0.34 6.33
N MET A 118 0.44 0.49 7.32
CA MET A 118 1.18 1.73 7.56
C MET A 118 2.59 1.48 8.11
N ALA A 119 2.76 0.52 9.03
CA ALA A 119 4.08 0.21 9.58
C ALA A 119 5.03 -0.34 8.51
N PHE A 120 4.53 -1.24 7.65
CA PHE A 120 5.32 -1.77 6.52
C PHE A 120 5.68 -0.66 5.53
N ALA A 121 4.73 0.20 5.14
CA ALA A 121 4.99 1.28 4.21
C ALA A 121 6.03 2.28 4.76
N ALA A 122 5.91 2.67 6.03
CA ALA A 122 6.89 3.51 6.71
C ALA A 122 8.27 2.83 6.79
N ARG A 123 8.32 1.52 7.06
CA ARG A 123 9.57 0.73 7.06
C ARG A 123 10.24 0.72 5.68
N VAL A 124 9.46 0.58 4.60
CA VAL A 124 9.96 0.67 3.22
C VAL A 124 10.56 2.05 2.96
N GLU A 125 9.86 3.13 3.28
CA GLU A 125 10.39 4.49 3.11
C GLU A 125 11.67 4.71 3.92
N GLN A 126 11.67 4.32 5.20
CA GLN A 126 12.83 4.43 6.08
C GLN A 126 14.04 3.66 5.53
N ALA A 127 13.84 2.44 5.04
CA ALA A 127 14.90 1.61 4.48
C ALA A 127 15.46 2.18 3.16
N ALA A 128 14.61 2.78 2.32
CA ALA A 128 15.02 3.34 1.04
C ALA A 128 15.68 4.73 1.16
N MET A 129 15.18 5.59 2.06
CA MET A 129 15.50 7.01 2.09
C MET A 129 16.12 7.48 3.41
N GLY A 130 16.17 6.63 4.44
CA GLY A 130 16.60 7.00 5.79
C GLY A 130 15.59 7.88 6.55
N ARG A 131 14.40 8.10 5.98
CA ARG A 131 13.27 8.83 6.56
C ARG A 131 11.97 8.25 6.04
N PHE A 132 10.87 8.46 6.75
CA PHE A 132 9.53 8.14 6.29
C PHE A 132 8.58 9.34 6.43
N THR A 133 7.47 9.28 5.70
CA THR A 133 6.43 10.30 5.71
C THR A 133 5.77 10.36 7.11
N PRO A 134 5.67 11.53 7.75
CA PRO A 134 5.02 11.64 9.06
C PRO A 134 3.54 11.25 9.00
N VAL A 135 3.15 10.28 9.82
CA VAL A 135 1.81 9.67 9.82
C VAL A 135 1.18 9.62 11.21
N ASP A 136 1.63 10.44 12.16
CA ASP A 136 1.17 10.43 13.56
C ASP A 136 -0.35 10.53 13.69
N ALA A 137 -0.97 11.43 12.92
CA ALA A 137 -2.42 11.62 12.93
C ALA A 137 -3.16 10.37 12.41
N TYR A 138 -2.64 9.72 11.36
CA TYR A 138 -3.17 8.47 10.83
C TYR A 138 -3.05 7.34 11.86
N TRP A 139 -1.85 7.22 12.44
CA TRP A 139 -1.49 6.19 13.41
C TRP A 139 -2.38 6.25 14.64
N GLN A 140 -2.60 7.45 15.18
CA GLN A 140 -3.50 7.69 16.30
C GLN A 140 -4.97 7.44 15.93
N ALA A 141 -5.43 7.93 14.78
CA ALA A 141 -6.82 7.78 14.35
C ALA A 141 -7.23 6.30 14.15
N ASN A 142 -6.28 5.44 13.77
CA ASN A 142 -6.50 4.00 13.61
C ASN A 142 -6.18 3.18 14.89
N GLY A 143 -5.84 3.85 16.01
CA GLY A 143 -5.57 3.18 17.28
C GLY A 143 -4.28 2.35 17.29
N CYS A 144 -3.33 2.62 16.40
CA CYS A 144 -2.18 1.75 16.18
C CYS A 144 -1.16 1.77 17.33
N THR A 145 -1.22 2.74 18.24
CA THR A 145 -0.39 2.77 19.46
C THR A 145 -0.58 1.54 20.35
N GLY A 146 -1.76 0.93 20.35
CA GLY A 146 -2.04 -0.31 21.10
C GLY A 146 -1.88 -1.58 20.26
N SER A 147 -1.45 -1.47 19.00
CA SER A 147 -1.29 -2.61 18.10
C SER A 147 0.02 -3.36 18.34
N GLY A 148 0.19 -4.52 17.70
CA GLY A 148 1.46 -5.25 17.70
C GLY A 148 2.53 -4.66 16.76
N TYR A 149 2.22 -3.56 16.05
CA TYR A 149 3.11 -2.92 15.08
C TYR A 149 3.68 -1.61 15.62
N ALA A 150 4.81 -1.18 15.06
CA ALA A 150 5.49 0.05 15.42
C ALA A 150 6.01 0.79 14.17
N LEU A 151 6.06 2.11 14.24
CA LEU A 151 6.73 2.94 13.25
C LEU A 151 8.26 2.91 13.47
N PRO A 152 9.08 3.07 12.41
CA PRO A 152 10.54 3.07 12.50
C PRO A 152 11.17 4.24 13.26
#